data_AF-A0A7G8G1F1-F1
#
_entry.id   AF-A0A7G8G1F1-F1
#
_cell.length_a   1.000
_cell.length_b   1.000
_cell.length_c   1.000
_cell.angle_alpha   90.00
_cell.angle_beta   90.00
_cell.angle_gamma   90.00
#
_symmetry.space_group_name_H-M   'P 1'
#
loop_
_entity.id
_entity.type
_entity.pdbx_description
1 polymer ?
#
loop_
_entity_poly.entity_id
_entity_poly.type
_entity_poly.pdbx_seq_one_letter_code
_entity_poly.pdbx_strand_id
1 'polypeptide(L)'
;MNKTQLKLEEQSHREAVAKRRRGLQSAKEKGYISGTTEGRELFRGLFLPYSDTVRSRIDDVTSGKASKWAQFANHTDQLTEELGIEYVAYCAMKKMIDFIDTGKNKLVDIATIIGRTLEAEARINYYIEIGGEETTGLIKAKKKKKNSSTRHKHIGIKLSVEKQLLEKGWAQDDLLPTWANEVRTGIGLFLIEAAIQGGWFIRQPKRMAKNKTENVLMPAQAISDWLEKARNDIDSWSYLSWPLIEPPLDWQLEEKPARKNISGGYHSQLLRQINPLCGGRKGMHSDSYFGAEAIGLLN
;
A
#
# COMPACT_ATOMS: atom_id res chain seq x y z
N MET A 1 -35.40 -27.04 1.13
CA MET A 1 -34.47 -25.89 1.07
C MET A 1 -34.97 -24.91 0.02
N ASN A 2 -35.32 -23.69 0.42
CA ASN A 2 -35.96 -22.72 -0.47
C ASN A 2 -34.95 -22.10 -1.42
N LYS A 3 -35.21 -22.26 -2.73
CA LYS A 3 -34.34 -21.74 -3.79
C LYS A 3 -34.24 -20.21 -3.75
N THR A 4 -35.22 -19.52 -3.17
CA THR A 4 -35.25 -18.05 -3.07
C THR A 4 -34.19 -17.52 -2.10
N GLN A 5 -34.08 -18.13 -0.91
CA GLN A 5 -33.08 -17.73 0.09
C GLN A 5 -31.65 -17.93 -0.43
N LEU A 6 -31.37 -19.09 -1.05
CA LEU A 6 -30.06 -19.36 -1.65
C LEU A 6 -29.70 -18.37 -2.76
N LYS A 7 -30.66 -18.01 -3.61
CA LYS A 7 -30.44 -16.98 -4.65
C LYS A 7 -30.13 -15.62 -4.07
N LEU A 8 -30.80 -15.21 -2.98
CA LEU A 8 -30.53 -13.94 -2.31
C LEU A 8 -29.09 -13.91 -1.74
N GLU A 9 -28.67 -15.00 -1.11
CA GLU A 9 -27.32 -15.14 -0.57
C GLU A 9 -26.25 -15.18 -1.67
N GLU A 10 -26.52 -15.84 -2.79
CA GLU A 10 -25.63 -15.79 -3.96
C GLU A 10 -25.55 -14.36 -4.55
N GLN A 11 -26.69 -13.66 -4.60
CA GLN A 11 -26.75 -12.28 -5.07
C GLN A 11 -25.95 -11.33 -4.15
N SER A 12 -26.00 -11.54 -2.83
CA SER A 12 -25.23 -10.73 -1.87
C SER A 12 -23.72 -10.87 -2.08
N HIS A 13 -23.25 -12.09 -2.39
CA HIS A 13 -21.87 -12.36 -2.77
C HIS A 13 -21.50 -11.66 -4.09
N ARG A 14 -22.31 -11.84 -5.15
CA ARG A 14 -22.06 -11.20 -6.46
C ARG A 14 -21.98 -9.68 -6.34
N GLU A 15 -22.88 -9.07 -5.58
CA GLU A 15 -22.88 -7.62 -5.37
C GLU A 15 -21.67 -7.14 -4.55
N ALA A 16 -21.26 -7.91 -3.53
CA ALA A 16 -20.04 -7.61 -2.77
C ALA A 16 -18.80 -7.61 -3.67
N VAL A 17 -18.65 -8.63 -4.51
CA VAL A 17 -17.56 -8.73 -5.49
C VAL A 17 -17.60 -7.56 -6.47
N ALA A 18 -18.77 -7.22 -7.02
CA ALA A 18 -18.93 -6.07 -7.91
C ALA A 18 -18.56 -4.74 -7.23
N LYS A 19 -18.97 -4.53 -5.97
CA LYS A 19 -18.62 -3.35 -5.17
C LYS A 19 -17.11 -3.28 -4.92
N ARG A 20 -16.48 -4.40 -4.55
CA ARG A 20 -15.04 -4.51 -4.33
C ARG A 20 -14.25 -4.20 -5.60
N ARG A 21 -14.62 -4.81 -6.74
CA ARG A 21 -13.99 -4.57 -8.05
C ARG A 21 -14.10 -3.11 -8.48
N ARG A 22 -15.25 -2.46 -8.28
CA ARG A 22 -15.39 -1.00 -8.50
C ARG A 22 -14.44 -0.20 -7.61
N GLY A 23 -14.31 -0.58 -6.32
CA GLY A 23 -13.34 0.03 -5.40
C GLY A 23 -11.90 -0.13 -5.86
N LEU A 24 -11.52 -1.34 -6.30
CA LEU A 24 -10.19 -1.63 -6.85
C LEU A 24 -9.91 -0.82 -8.11
N GLN A 25 -10.87 -0.75 -9.03
CA GLN A 25 -10.76 0.06 -10.24
C GLN A 25 -10.56 1.55 -9.91
N SER A 26 -11.32 2.10 -8.96
CA SER A 26 -11.11 3.47 -8.49
C SER A 26 -9.73 3.68 -7.86
N ALA A 27 -9.22 2.68 -7.12
CA ALA A 27 -7.86 2.73 -6.57
C ALA A 27 -6.79 2.70 -7.67
N LYS A 28 -6.98 1.91 -8.74
CA LYS A 28 -6.10 1.87 -9.92
C LYS A 28 -6.05 3.24 -10.60
N GLU A 29 -7.21 3.85 -10.86
CA GLU A 29 -7.31 5.15 -11.51
C GLU A 29 -6.61 6.27 -10.72
N LYS A 30 -6.68 6.19 -9.38
CA LYS A 30 -6.04 7.12 -8.45
C LYS A 30 -4.55 6.81 -8.20
N GLY A 31 -4.03 5.67 -8.66
CA GLY A 31 -2.68 5.22 -8.34
C GLY A 31 -2.49 4.99 -6.84
N TYR A 32 -3.43 4.27 -6.21
CA TYR A 32 -3.45 3.99 -4.77
C TYR A 32 -3.62 2.50 -4.47
N ILE A 33 -2.98 1.64 -5.28
CA ILE A 33 -3.07 0.18 -5.13
C ILE A 33 -2.44 -0.28 -3.83
N SER A 34 -1.37 0.36 -3.35
CA SER A 34 -0.75 0.04 -2.06
C SER A 34 -1.70 0.21 -0.86
N GLY A 35 -2.83 0.92 -1.04
CA GLY A 35 -3.85 1.09 -0.02
C GLY A 35 -4.93 0.00 -0.01
N THR A 36 -5.01 -0.86 -1.04
CA THR A 36 -5.99 -1.96 -1.08
C THR A 36 -5.59 -3.11 -0.16
N THR A 37 -6.43 -4.12 0.00
CA THR A 37 -6.08 -5.27 0.83
C THR A 37 -4.93 -6.05 0.20
N GLU A 38 -5.07 -6.45 -1.07
CA GLU A 38 -4.03 -7.16 -1.80
C GLU A 38 -2.73 -6.35 -1.95
N GLY A 39 -2.79 -5.03 -2.15
CA GLY A 39 -1.59 -4.20 -2.21
C GLY A 39 -0.84 -4.10 -0.88
N ARG A 40 -1.57 -4.07 0.26
CA ARG A 40 -0.95 -4.08 1.60
C ARG A 40 -0.33 -5.42 1.94
N GLU A 41 -1.01 -6.52 1.61
CA GLU A 41 -0.46 -7.87 1.80
C GLU A 41 0.79 -8.07 0.94
N LEU A 42 0.79 -7.62 -0.32
CA LEU A 42 1.96 -7.64 -1.19
C LEU A 42 3.12 -6.86 -0.57
N PHE A 43 2.83 -5.61 -0.17
CA PHE A 43 3.82 -4.72 0.42
C PHE A 43 4.50 -5.35 1.65
N ARG A 44 3.74 -6.01 2.54
CA ARG A 44 4.30 -6.67 3.73
C ARG A 44 5.33 -7.75 3.39
N GLY A 45 5.10 -8.51 2.33
CA GLY A 45 6.03 -9.56 1.89
C GLY A 45 7.29 -9.02 1.21
N LEU A 46 7.19 -7.89 0.50
CA LEU A 46 8.28 -7.35 -0.31
C LEU A 46 9.18 -6.34 0.41
N PHE A 47 8.63 -5.65 1.42
CA PHE A 47 9.25 -4.47 1.99
C PHE A 47 10.63 -4.71 2.60
N LEU A 48 10.76 -5.70 3.51
CA LEU A 48 12.03 -5.98 4.18
C LEU A 48 13.10 -6.51 3.21
N PRO A 49 12.81 -7.52 2.36
CA PRO A 49 13.77 -7.98 1.35
C PRO A 49 14.24 -6.86 0.41
N TYR A 50 13.33 -5.95 0.05
CA TYR A 50 13.68 -4.79 -0.77
C TYR A 50 14.62 -3.83 -0.06
N SER A 51 14.40 -3.56 1.23
CA SER A 51 15.29 -2.74 2.05
C SER A 51 16.71 -3.29 2.07
N ASP A 52 16.87 -4.61 2.24
CA ASP A 52 18.19 -5.27 2.22
C ASP A 52 18.86 -5.17 0.84
N THR A 53 18.08 -5.24 -0.23
CA THR A 53 18.59 -5.08 -1.60
C THR A 53 19.01 -3.64 -1.88
N VAL A 54 18.29 -2.65 -1.33
CA VAL A 54 18.69 -1.24 -1.39
C VAL A 54 20.03 -1.04 -0.66
N ARG A 55 20.20 -1.62 0.53
CA ARG A 55 21.44 -1.54 1.31
C ARG A 55 22.61 -2.10 0.51
N SER A 56 22.47 -3.35 0.06
CA SER A 56 23.49 -4.06 -0.70
C SER A 56 23.89 -3.27 -1.96
N ARG A 57 22.91 -2.66 -2.65
CA ARG A 57 23.20 -1.84 -3.83
C ARG A 57 23.94 -0.54 -3.50
N ILE A 58 23.64 0.11 -2.38
CA ILE A 58 24.39 1.29 -1.92
C ILE A 58 25.83 0.87 -1.65
N ASP A 59 26.04 -0.20 -0.88
CA ASP A 59 27.36 -0.73 -0.54
C ASP A 59 28.17 -1.12 -1.78
N ASP A 60 27.56 -1.83 -2.73
CA ASP A 60 28.20 -2.26 -3.98
C ASP A 60 28.66 -1.07 -4.85
N VAL A 61 27.85 -0.01 -4.92
CA VAL A 61 28.13 1.14 -5.78
C VAL A 61 29.10 2.12 -5.12
N THR A 62 29.07 2.25 -3.79
CA THR A 62 29.97 3.11 -3.02
C THR A 62 31.35 2.49 -2.85
N SER A 63 31.44 1.16 -2.67
CA SER A 63 32.72 0.42 -2.56
C SER A 63 33.38 0.12 -3.92
N GLY A 64 32.60 0.15 -5.00
CA GLY A 64 33.06 -0.19 -6.35
C GLY A 64 33.86 0.90 -7.08
N LYS A 65 34.29 0.58 -8.32
CA LYS A 65 34.91 1.54 -9.24
C LYS A 65 33.91 2.60 -9.72
N ALA A 66 34.43 3.70 -10.29
CA ALA A 66 33.65 4.79 -10.89
C ALA A 66 32.43 4.28 -11.68
N SER A 67 31.24 4.53 -11.13
CA SER A 67 29.95 4.15 -11.70
C SER A 67 29.17 5.41 -12.03
N LYS A 68 28.42 5.39 -13.14
CA LYS A 68 27.44 6.44 -13.46
C LYS A 68 26.36 6.61 -12.38
N TRP A 69 26.25 5.64 -11.47
CA TRP A 69 25.32 5.64 -10.35
C TRP A 69 25.92 6.22 -9.06
N ALA A 70 27.24 6.45 -8.98
CA ALA A 70 27.91 6.86 -7.75
C ALA A 70 27.30 8.12 -7.13
N GLN A 71 27.02 9.15 -7.93
CA GLN A 71 26.38 10.37 -7.42
C GLN A 71 25.02 10.08 -6.77
N PHE A 72 24.19 9.23 -7.39
CA PHE A 72 22.86 8.92 -6.88
C PHE A 72 22.90 7.95 -5.70
N ALA A 73 23.88 7.04 -5.67
CA ALA A 73 24.14 6.18 -4.52
C ALA A 73 24.48 7.04 -3.29
N ASN A 74 25.41 7.99 -3.41
CA ASN A 74 25.78 8.89 -2.31
C ASN A 74 24.59 9.73 -1.82
N HIS A 75 23.76 10.27 -2.72
CA HIS A 75 22.54 10.98 -2.31
C HIS A 75 21.53 10.05 -1.64
N THR A 76 21.41 8.81 -2.10
CA THR A 76 20.50 7.83 -1.50
C THR A 76 21.02 7.43 -0.12
N ASP A 77 22.32 7.23 0.05
CA ASP A 77 22.99 6.89 1.30
C ASP A 77 22.75 7.98 2.36
N GLN A 78 22.99 9.25 2.02
CA GLN A 78 22.65 10.40 2.87
C GLN A 78 21.17 10.39 3.30
N LEU A 79 20.25 10.09 2.38
CA LEU A 79 18.83 9.98 2.72
C LEU A 79 18.53 8.81 3.65
N THR A 80 19.28 7.71 3.55
CA THR A 80 19.13 6.58 4.46
C THR A 80 19.68 6.85 5.85
N GLU A 81 20.72 7.69 5.97
CA GLU A 81 21.19 8.20 7.26
C GLU A 81 20.15 9.13 7.91
N GLU A 82 19.55 10.04 7.13
CA GLU A 82 18.57 11.01 7.62
C GLU A 82 17.20 10.40 7.98
N LEU A 83 16.68 9.52 7.12
CA LEU A 83 15.30 9.01 7.23
C LEU A 83 15.22 7.57 7.73
N GLY A 84 16.34 6.83 7.70
CA GLY A 84 16.37 5.39 7.85
C GLY A 84 16.12 4.68 6.52
N ILE A 85 16.93 3.66 6.24
CA ILE A 85 16.86 2.87 5.00
C ILE A 85 15.50 2.18 4.81
N GLU A 86 14.93 1.67 5.89
CA GLU A 86 13.59 1.09 5.92
C GLU A 86 12.54 2.11 5.44
N TYR A 87 12.68 3.37 5.82
CA TYR A 87 11.71 4.40 5.43
C TYR A 87 11.85 4.78 3.95
N VAL A 88 13.09 4.91 3.46
CA VAL A 88 13.39 5.17 2.05
C VAL A 88 12.85 4.04 1.17
N ALA A 89 13.14 2.79 1.55
CA ALA A 89 12.65 1.59 0.88
C ALA A 89 11.11 1.53 0.91
N TYR A 90 10.49 1.89 2.04
CA TYR A 90 9.04 1.93 2.17
C TYR A 90 8.41 2.90 1.16
N CYS A 91 8.92 4.14 1.09
CA CYS A 91 8.42 5.15 0.17
C CYS A 91 8.55 4.71 -1.30
N ALA A 92 9.71 4.16 -1.68
CA ALA A 92 9.95 3.71 -3.04
C ALA A 92 9.08 2.51 -3.42
N MET A 93 9.06 1.45 -2.62
CA MET A 93 8.28 0.24 -2.88
C MET A 93 6.79 0.54 -2.96
N LYS A 94 6.29 1.36 -2.03
CA LYS A 94 4.89 1.78 -2.04
C LYS A 94 4.51 2.45 -3.36
N LYS A 95 5.37 3.35 -3.86
CA LYS A 95 5.14 4.03 -5.15
C LYS A 95 5.21 3.07 -6.32
N MET A 96 6.15 2.14 -6.36
CA MET A 96 6.20 1.13 -7.42
C MET A 96 4.92 0.27 -7.45
N ILE A 97 4.42 -0.16 -6.29
CA ILE A 97 3.15 -0.90 -6.18
C ILE A 97 1.95 -0.05 -6.63
N ASP A 98 1.91 1.24 -6.26
CA ASP A 98 0.83 2.15 -6.65
C ASP A 98 0.66 2.29 -8.17
N PHE A 99 1.71 2.03 -8.95
CA PHE A 99 1.68 2.10 -10.41
C PHE A 99 1.33 0.79 -11.12
N ILE A 100 1.24 -0.33 -10.39
CA ILE A 100 0.81 -1.62 -10.94
C ILE A 100 -0.62 -1.49 -11.50
N ASP A 101 -0.86 -2.02 -12.70
CA ASP A 101 -2.14 -2.02 -13.42
C ASP A 101 -2.77 -0.64 -13.70
N THR A 102 -2.03 0.46 -13.54
CA THR A 102 -2.57 1.82 -13.77
C THR A 102 -2.49 2.27 -15.22
N GLY A 103 -1.67 1.62 -16.04
CA GLY A 103 -1.30 2.09 -17.38
C GLY A 103 -0.38 3.33 -17.39
N LYS A 104 -0.12 3.94 -16.23
CA LYS A 104 0.77 5.11 -16.03
C LYS A 104 2.13 4.67 -15.52
N ASN A 105 2.72 3.67 -16.17
CA ASN A 105 3.88 2.95 -15.66
C ASN A 105 5.20 3.31 -16.35
N LYS A 106 5.32 4.53 -16.88
CA LYS A 106 6.57 5.01 -17.47
C LYS A 106 7.64 5.07 -16.38
N LEU A 107 8.77 4.43 -16.64
CA LEU A 107 9.82 4.22 -15.64
C LEU A 107 10.39 5.55 -15.11
N VAL A 108 10.60 6.53 -16.00
CA VAL A 108 11.09 7.88 -15.63
C VAL A 108 10.08 8.66 -14.78
N ASP A 109 8.79 8.54 -15.07
CA ASP A 109 7.74 9.21 -14.31
C ASP A 109 7.66 8.65 -12.88
N ILE A 110 7.71 7.31 -12.75
CA ILE A 110 7.72 6.63 -11.46
C ILE A 110 8.96 7.07 -10.66
N ALA A 111 10.14 7.05 -11.28
CA ALA A 111 11.39 7.48 -10.65
C ALA A 111 11.30 8.93 -10.13
N THR A 112 10.81 9.84 -10.96
CA THR A 112 10.61 11.24 -10.58
C THR A 112 9.66 11.37 -9.38
N ILE A 113 8.59 10.58 -9.33
CA ILE A 113 7.61 10.59 -8.24
C ILE A 113 8.21 10.03 -6.94
N ILE A 114 9.05 8.99 -7.02
CA ILE A 114 9.80 8.47 -5.88
C ILE A 114 10.72 9.56 -5.32
N GLY A 115 11.57 10.16 -6.16
CA GLY A 115 12.49 11.22 -5.72
C GLY A 115 11.78 12.43 -5.11
N ARG A 116 10.67 12.89 -5.71
CA ARG A 116 9.84 13.96 -5.14
C ARG A 116 9.21 13.60 -3.79
N THR A 117 8.86 12.33 -3.60
CA THR A 117 8.30 11.85 -2.33
C THR A 117 9.38 11.87 -1.25
N LEU A 118 10.57 11.35 -1.55
CA LEU A 118 11.69 11.34 -0.61
C LEU A 118 12.15 12.74 -0.24
N GLU A 119 12.30 13.64 -1.21
CA GLU A 119 12.61 15.05 -0.94
C GLU A 119 11.55 15.71 -0.04
N ALA A 120 10.27 15.40 -0.24
CA ALA A 120 9.21 15.97 0.58
C ALA A 120 9.28 15.47 2.03
N GLU A 121 9.67 14.21 2.25
CA GLU A 121 9.86 13.65 3.59
C GLU A 121 11.16 14.17 4.24
N ALA A 122 12.28 14.21 3.51
CA ALA A 122 13.54 14.82 3.96
C ALA A 122 13.34 16.28 4.38
N ARG A 123 12.63 17.07 3.56
CA ARG A 123 12.26 18.46 3.89
C ARG A 123 11.46 18.56 5.19
N ILE A 124 10.48 17.68 5.37
CA ILE A 124 9.67 17.68 6.59
C ILE A 124 10.53 17.33 7.80
N ASN A 125 11.43 16.36 7.68
CA ASN A 125 12.34 15.97 8.74
C ASN A 125 13.28 17.12 9.12
N TYR A 126 13.94 17.72 8.13
CA TYR A 126 14.80 18.91 8.29
C TYR A 126 14.11 20.04 9.05
N TYR A 127 12.88 20.40 8.65
CA TYR A 127 12.14 21.48 9.34
C TYR A 127 11.59 21.09 10.72
N ILE A 128 11.37 19.81 11.00
CA ILE A 128 11.02 19.35 12.35
C ILE A 128 12.24 19.49 13.26
N GLU A 129 13.42 19.11 12.78
CA GLU A 129 14.67 19.14 13.53
C GLU A 129 15.10 20.57 13.88
N ILE A 130 15.07 21.48 12.89
CA ILE A 130 15.62 22.83 13.07
C ILE A 130 14.54 23.89 13.40
N GLY A 131 13.28 23.68 12.99
CA GLY A 131 12.21 24.67 13.13
C GLY A 131 11.55 24.76 14.52
N GLY A 132 11.88 23.85 15.43
CA GLY A 132 11.33 23.81 16.80
C GLY A 132 9.87 23.40 16.91
N GLU A 133 9.28 23.58 18.11
CA GLU A 133 7.95 23.04 18.44
C GLU A 133 6.82 23.69 17.63
N GLU A 134 6.88 25.01 17.41
CA GLU A 134 5.85 25.74 16.69
C GLU A 134 5.74 25.29 15.22
N THR A 135 6.88 25.14 14.54
CA THR A 135 6.94 24.63 13.15
C THR A 135 6.49 23.18 13.09
N THR A 136 6.87 22.36 14.07
CA THR A 136 6.36 21.00 14.21
C THR A 136 4.84 20.96 14.39
N GLY A 137 4.28 21.87 15.19
CA GLY A 137 2.84 22.05 15.37
C GLY A 137 2.13 22.39 14.07
N LEU A 138 2.68 23.32 13.29
CA LEU A 138 2.17 23.71 11.97
C LEU A 138 2.17 22.53 10.99
N ILE A 139 3.28 21.77 10.91
CA ILE A 139 3.39 20.57 10.08
C ILE A 139 2.32 19.55 10.47
N LYS A 140 2.16 19.25 11.76
CA LYS A 140 1.14 18.32 12.28
C LYS A 140 -0.27 18.79 11.90
N ALA A 141 -0.58 20.08 12.05
CA ALA A 141 -1.87 20.65 11.70
C ALA A 141 -2.18 20.51 10.20
N LYS A 142 -1.20 20.81 9.33
CA LYS A 142 -1.35 20.68 7.87
C LYS A 142 -1.46 19.22 7.43
N LYS A 143 -0.70 18.29 8.03
CA LYS A 143 -0.82 16.84 7.78
C LYS A 143 -2.25 16.32 8.08
N LYS A 144 -2.88 16.82 9.15
CA LYS A 144 -4.24 16.46 9.58
C LYS A 144 -5.37 17.01 8.69
N LYS A 145 -5.09 17.92 7.74
CA LYS A 145 -6.13 18.49 6.86
C LYS A 145 -6.85 17.39 6.09
N LYS A 146 -8.18 17.30 6.26
CA LYS A 146 -9.05 16.33 5.56
C LYS A 146 -9.22 16.76 4.09
N ASN A 147 -9.57 15.79 3.23
CA ASN A 147 -9.94 16.02 1.82
C ASN A 147 -8.87 16.70 0.94
N SER A 148 -7.59 16.59 1.29
CA SER A 148 -6.49 17.09 0.48
C SER A 148 -5.62 15.93 0.01
N SER A 149 -5.27 15.92 -1.27
CA SER A 149 -4.32 14.93 -1.81
C SER A 149 -2.96 15.07 -1.13
N THR A 150 -2.20 13.98 -1.03
CA THR A 150 -0.84 13.97 -0.46
C THR A 150 0.06 15.05 -1.08
N ARG A 151 0.03 15.23 -2.40
CA ARG A 151 0.79 16.29 -3.10
C ARG A 151 0.43 17.69 -2.59
N HIS A 152 -0.87 18.01 -2.53
CA HIS A 152 -1.34 19.30 -2.04
C HIS A 152 -0.97 19.52 -0.56
N LYS A 153 -0.97 18.46 0.26
CA LYS A 153 -0.49 18.53 1.65
C LYS A 153 0.99 18.89 1.72
N HIS A 154 1.86 18.18 0.98
CA HIS A 154 3.30 18.48 1.01
C HIS A 154 3.62 19.89 0.51
N ILE A 155 2.99 20.34 -0.59
CA ILE A 155 3.16 21.72 -1.09
C ILE A 155 2.67 22.73 -0.05
N GLY A 156 1.49 22.49 0.54
CA GLY A 156 0.94 23.37 1.57
C GLY A 156 1.80 23.43 2.84
N ILE A 157 2.41 22.31 3.23
CA ILE A 157 3.38 22.24 4.33
C ILE A 157 4.60 23.08 3.97
N LYS A 158 5.24 22.81 2.83
CA LYS A 158 6.42 23.55 2.34
C LYS A 158 6.19 25.06 2.41
N LEU A 159 5.17 25.57 1.72
CA LEU A 159 4.91 27.00 1.61
C LEU A 159 4.58 27.65 2.96
N SER A 160 3.87 26.93 3.85
CA SER A 160 3.49 27.49 5.15
C SER A 160 4.67 27.53 6.10
N VAL A 161 5.53 26.50 6.08
CA VAL A 161 6.72 26.42 6.94
C VAL A 161 7.78 27.40 6.46
N GLU A 162 8.09 27.44 5.16
CA GLU A 162 9.06 28.40 4.61
C GLU A 162 8.66 29.84 4.91
N LYS A 163 7.37 30.18 4.71
CA LYS A 163 6.86 31.51 5.09
C LYS A 163 7.08 31.82 6.57
N GLN A 164 6.74 30.88 7.46
CA GLN A 164 6.91 31.05 8.91
C GLN A 164 8.39 31.23 9.28
N LEU A 165 9.30 30.46 8.67
CA LEU A 165 10.74 30.55 8.96
C LEU A 165 11.33 31.88 8.46
N LEU A 166 10.91 32.35 7.28
CA LEU A 166 11.30 33.66 6.77
C LEU A 166 10.80 34.80 7.67
N GLU A 167 9.56 34.71 8.17
CA GLU A 167 9.01 35.66 9.15
C GLU A 167 9.77 35.66 10.48
N LYS A 168 10.43 34.54 10.82
CA LYS A 168 11.33 34.40 11.98
C LYS A 168 12.77 34.87 11.71
N GLY A 169 13.05 35.42 10.53
CA GLY A 169 14.35 35.99 10.18
C GLY A 169 15.35 35.01 9.56
N TRP A 170 14.92 33.81 9.14
CA TRP A 170 15.78 32.92 8.36
C TRP A 170 16.09 33.54 6.99
N ALA A 171 17.30 33.31 6.49
CA ALA A 171 17.64 33.66 5.12
C ALA A 171 17.04 32.64 4.13
N GLN A 172 16.88 33.06 2.87
CA GLN A 172 16.41 32.17 1.81
C GLN A 172 17.36 30.97 1.60
N ASP A 173 18.66 31.17 1.86
CA ASP A 173 19.70 30.14 1.72
C ASP A 173 19.68 29.12 2.88
N ASP A 174 19.05 29.45 4.00
CA ASP A 174 18.86 28.52 5.14
C ASP A 174 17.70 27.52 4.89
N LEU A 175 16.86 27.81 3.88
CA LEU A 175 15.76 26.94 3.50
C LEU A 175 16.25 25.79 2.62
N LEU A 176 15.77 24.57 2.89
CA LEU A 176 16.16 23.41 2.11
C LEU A 176 15.83 23.60 0.61
N PRO A 177 16.86 23.63 -0.27
CA PRO A 177 16.64 23.92 -1.67
C PRO A 177 15.81 22.83 -2.34
N THR A 178 15.11 23.22 -3.39
CA THR A 178 14.32 22.29 -4.20
C THR A 178 15.27 21.50 -5.08
N TRP A 179 15.24 20.17 -4.98
CA TRP A 179 16.15 19.33 -5.77
C TRP A 179 15.91 19.48 -7.26
N ALA A 180 17.00 19.47 -8.04
CA ALA A 180 16.94 19.40 -9.49
C ALA A 180 16.17 18.14 -9.95
N ASN A 181 15.51 18.21 -11.10
CA ASN A 181 14.68 17.11 -11.59
C ASN A 181 15.52 15.87 -11.91
N GLU A 182 16.74 16.09 -12.37
CA GLU A 182 17.76 15.09 -12.66
C GLU A 182 18.13 14.30 -11.40
N VAL A 183 18.34 14.99 -10.28
CA VAL A 183 18.67 14.37 -8.99
C VAL A 183 17.51 13.51 -8.49
N ARG A 184 16.29 14.06 -8.47
CA ARG A 184 15.07 13.31 -8.09
C ARG A 184 14.88 12.06 -8.93
N THR A 185 15.00 12.22 -10.25
CA THR A 185 14.83 11.12 -11.19
C THR A 185 15.93 10.08 -11.01
N GLY A 186 17.18 10.51 -10.85
CA GLY A 186 18.33 9.62 -10.64
C GLY A 186 18.24 8.79 -9.36
N ILE A 187 17.84 9.41 -8.23
CA ILE A 187 17.58 8.70 -6.97
C ILE A 187 16.44 7.68 -7.17
N GLY A 188 15.33 8.09 -7.78
CA GLY A 188 14.22 7.19 -8.04
C GLY A 188 14.58 6.03 -8.97
N LEU A 189 15.40 6.29 -10.00
CA LEU A 189 15.92 5.25 -10.89
C LEU A 189 16.82 4.28 -10.13
N PHE A 190 17.72 4.79 -9.29
CA PHE A 190 18.61 3.97 -8.48
C PHE A 190 17.84 2.99 -7.59
N LEU A 191 16.77 3.47 -6.94
CA LEU A 191 15.88 2.66 -6.11
C LEU A 191 15.04 1.65 -6.92
N ILE A 192 14.60 2.01 -8.12
CA ILE A 192 13.92 1.09 -9.04
C ILE A 192 14.87 -0.02 -9.51
N GLU A 193 16.13 0.30 -9.78
CA GLU A 193 17.12 -0.71 -10.18
C GLU A 193 17.36 -1.74 -9.07
N ALA A 194 17.36 -1.33 -7.79
CA ALA A 194 17.40 -2.28 -6.67
C ALA A 194 16.19 -3.23 -6.71
N ALA A 195 15.01 -2.72 -7.07
CA ALA A 195 13.80 -3.55 -7.15
C ALA A 195 13.82 -4.53 -8.33
N ILE A 196 14.46 -4.13 -9.43
CA ILE A 196 14.70 -4.98 -10.60
C ILE A 196 15.75 -6.05 -10.28
N GLN A 197 16.82 -5.70 -9.57
CA GLN A 197 17.84 -6.66 -9.10
C GLN A 197 17.25 -7.72 -8.17
N GLY A 198 16.33 -7.33 -7.29
CA GLY A 198 15.58 -8.27 -6.45
C GLY A 198 14.51 -9.08 -7.18
N GLY A 199 14.31 -8.86 -8.48
CA GLY A 199 13.40 -9.66 -9.31
C GLY A 199 11.90 -9.39 -9.12
N TRP A 200 11.52 -8.31 -8.41
CA TRP A 200 10.10 -7.97 -8.19
C TRP A 200 9.49 -7.19 -9.34
N PHE A 201 10.32 -6.44 -10.07
CA PHE A 201 9.92 -5.67 -11.23
C PHE A 201 10.84 -5.94 -12.41
N ILE A 202 10.33 -5.71 -13.61
CA ILE A 202 11.09 -5.78 -14.86
C ILE A 202 10.95 -4.48 -15.63
N ARG A 203 12.02 -4.11 -16.33
CA ARG A 203 11.99 -3.03 -17.31
C ARG A 203 11.58 -3.60 -18.65
N GLN A 204 10.50 -3.09 -19.23
CA GLN A 204 10.05 -3.50 -20.55
C GLN A 204 10.07 -2.30 -21.51
N PRO A 205 10.74 -2.39 -22.69
CA PRO A 205 10.63 -1.37 -23.71
C PRO A 205 9.24 -1.45 -24.37
N LYS A 206 8.51 -0.33 -24.39
CA LYS A 206 7.20 -0.21 -25.02
C LYS A 206 7.27 0.80 -26.17
N ARG A 207 6.92 0.35 -27.38
CA ARG A 207 6.81 1.23 -28.54
C ARG A 207 5.55 2.08 -28.39
N MET A 208 5.73 3.39 -28.27
CA MET A 208 4.65 4.37 -28.15
C MET A 208 4.25 4.97 -29.50
N ALA A 209 5.21 5.12 -30.41
CA ALA A 209 5.00 5.62 -31.77
C ALA A 209 6.05 5.07 -32.74
N LYS A 210 5.96 5.43 -34.03
CA LYS A 210 6.82 4.92 -35.12
C LYS A 210 8.33 4.98 -34.77
N ASN A 211 8.78 6.05 -34.10
CA ASN A 211 10.19 6.25 -33.68
C ASN A 211 10.33 6.59 -32.19
N LYS A 212 9.37 6.16 -31.35
CA LYS A 212 9.39 6.47 -29.91
C LYS A 212 9.17 5.21 -29.10
N THR A 213 10.21 4.77 -28.42
CA THR A 213 10.18 3.66 -27.46
C THR A 213 10.44 4.23 -26.08
N GLU A 214 9.58 3.92 -25.12
CA GLU A 214 9.73 4.32 -23.72
C GLU A 214 9.87 3.07 -22.86
N ASN A 215 10.71 3.13 -21.84
CA ASN A 215 10.80 2.06 -20.86
C ASN A 215 9.65 2.18 -19.86
N VAL A 216 8.91 1.09 -19.68
CA VAL A 216 7.88 0.97 -18.65
C VAL A 216 8.34 0.00 -17.57
N LEU A 217 7.92 0.27 -16.34
CA LEU A 217 8.11 -0.62 -15.21
C LEU A 217 6.91 -1.57 -15.13
N MET A 218 7.17 -2.87 -15.13
CA MET A 218 6.16 -3.91 -15.01
C MET A 218 6.46 -4.77 -13.78
N PRO A 219 5.45 -5.26 -13.05
CA PRO A 219 5.68 -6.31 -12.06
C PRO A 219 6.26 -7.56 -12.75
N ALA A 220 7.14 -8.28 -12.08
CA ALA A 220 7.56 -9.60 -12.52
C ALA A 220 6.37 -10.57 -12.54
N GLN A 221 6.45 -11.65 -13.33
CA GLN A 221 5.33 -12.58 -13.49
C GLN A 221 4.84 -13.15 -12.15
N ALA A 222 5.77 -13.53 -11.27
CA ALA A 222 5.44 -14.03 -9.94
C ALA A 222 4.62 -13.03 -9.10
N ILE A 223 4.87 -11.72 -9.24
CA ILE A 223 4.11 -10.67 -8.55
C ILE A 223 2.71 -10.51 -9.16
N SER A 224 2.61 -10.58 -10.48
CA SER A 224 1.32 -10.55 -11.19
C SER A 224 0.44 -11.73 -10.80
N ASP A 225 0.99 -12.95 -10.80
CA ASP A 225 0.28 -14.18 -10.43
C ASP A 225 -0.15 -14.15 -8.98
N TRP A 226 0.73 -13.67 -8.08
CA TRP A 226 0.40 -13.49 -6.67
C TRP A 226 -0.76 -12.51 -6.49
N LEU A 227 -0.74 -11.38 -7.19
CA LEU A 227 -1.81 -10.37 -7.11
C LEU A 227 -3.14 -10.91 -7.63
N GLU A 228 -3.13 -11.67 -8.72
CA GLU A 228 -4.32 -12.30 -9.27
C GLU A 228 -4.90 -13.33 -8.28
N LYS A 229 -4.05 -14.20 -7.73
CA LYS A 229 -4.46 -15.16 -6.69
C LYS A 229 -5.05 -14.44 -5.48
N ALA A 230 -4.37 -13.44 -4.93
CA ALA A 230 -4.85 -12.68 -3.78
C ALA A 230 -6.20 -12.00 -4.08
N ARG A 231 -6.41 -11.49 -5.30
CA ARG A 231 -7.70 -10.91 -5.70
C ARG A 231 -8.80 -11.95 -5.73
N ASN A 232 -8.55 -13.11 -6.32
CA ASN A 232 -9.51 -14.21 -6.40
C ASN A 232 -9.87 -14.76 -5.02
N ASP A 233 -8.87 -14.95 -4.15
CA ASP A 233 -9.06 -15.40 -2.78
C ASP A 233 -9.95 -14.43 -2.01
N ILE A 234 -9.67 -13.12 -2.05
CA ILE A 234 -10.49 -12.14 -1.32
C ILE A 234 -11.88 -11.96 -1.97
N ASP A 235 -11.99 -12.02 -3.30
CA ASP A 235 -13.29 -12.02 -3.99
C ASP A 235 -14.14 -13.20 -3.49
N SER A 236 -13.54 -14.39 -3.32
CA SER A 236 -14.25 -15.60 -2.86
C SER A 236 -14.88 -15.46 -1.46
N TRP A 237 -14.29 -14.64 -0.59
CA TRP A 237 -14.78 -14.39 0.77
C TRP A 237 -15.56 -13.07 0.92
N SER A 238 -15.82 -12.37 -0.18
CA SER A 238 -16.54 -11.08 -0.15
C SER A 238 -18.05 -11.30 -0.17
N TYR A 239 -18.78 -10.72 0.78
CA TYR A 239 -20.24 -10.80 0.85
C TYR A 239 -20.84 -9.54 1.47
N LEU A 240 -22.15 -9.35 1.28
CA LEU A 240 -22.93 -8.32 1.95
C LEU A 240 -23.84 -8.99 2.99
N SER A 241 -23.88 -8.44 4.20
CA SER A 241 -24.81 -8.87 5.24
C SER A 241 -26.22 -8.35 4.93
N TRP A 242 -26.99 -9.13 4.20
CA TRP A 242 -28.41 -8.88 3.93
C TRP A 242 -29.31 -9.63 4.91
N PRO A 243 -30.52 -9.12 5.19
CA PRO A 243 -31.50 -9.86 5.96
C PRO A 243 -31.89 -11.14 5.22
N LEU A 244 -32.16 -12.20 5.98
CA LEU A 244 -32.67 -13.46 5.43
C LEU A 244 -34.19 -13.35 5.23
N ILE A 245 -34.70 -14.03 4.21
CA ILE A 245 -36.14 -14.20 3.95
C ILE A 245 -36.68 -15.32 4.83
N GLU A 246 -35.88 -16.39 4.99
CA GLU A 246 -36.18 -17.50 5.89
C GLU A 246 -35.50 -17.32 7.24
N PRO A 247 -36.02 -17.96 8.31
CA PRO A 247 -35.28 -18.07 9.55
C PRO A 247 -33.85 -18.59 9.30
N PRO A 248 -32.85 -18.08 10.04
CA PRO A 248 -31.50 -18.62 9.99
C PRO A 248 -31.49 -20.11 10.38
N LEU A 249 -30.48 -20.83 9.94
CA LEU A 249 -30.27 -22.20 10.40
C LEU A 249 -29.87 -22.20 11.87
N ASP A 250 -30.47 -23.10 12.65
CA ASP A 250 -30.10 -23.33 14.03
C ASP A 250 -28.64 -23.78 14.14
N TRP A 251 -27.92 -23.16 15.08
CA TRP A 251 -26.59 -23.60 15.46
C TRP A 251 -26.66 -24.97 16.11
N GLN A 252 -25.76 -25.86 15.69
CA GLN A 252 -25.60 -27.19 16.23
C GLN A 252 -24.43 -27.20 17.21
N LEU A 253 -24.55 -28.03 18.25
CA LEU A 253 -23.43 -28.33 19.13
C LEU A 253 -22.40 -29.16 18.35
N GLU A 254 -21.19 -28.62 18.19
CA GLU A 254 -20.09 -29.30 17.52
C GLU A 254 -18.87 -29.33 18.45
N GLU A 255 -18.18 -30.47 18.53
CA GLU A 255 -16.95 -30.65 19.32
C GLU A 255 -15.73 -29.99 18.65
N LYS A 256 -15.86 -28.71 18.33
CA LYS A 256 -14.77 -27.89 17.79
C LYS A 256 -14.89 -26.47 18.31
N PRO A 257 -13.79 -25.71 18.30
CA PRO A 257 -13.81 -24.32 18.69
C PRO A 257 -14.93 -23.56 17.96
N ALA A 258 -15.62 -22.66 18.65
CA ALA A 258 -16.76 -21.92 18.11
C ALA A 258 -16.43 -21.16 16.81
N ARG A 259 -15.17 -20.72 16.64
CA ARG A 259 -14.68 -20.11 15.40
C ARG A 259 -14.64 -21.04 14.18
N LYS A 260 -14.76 -22.36 14.40
CA LYS A 260 -14.84 -23.41 13.36
C LYS A 260 -16.25 -23.99 13.26
N ASN A 261 -17.17 -23.60 14.15
CA ASN A 261 -18.58 -23.98 14.06
C ASN A 261 -19.24 -23.16 12.95
N ILE A 262 -19.67 -23.85 11.90
CA ILE A 262 -20.27 -23.30 10.67
C ILE A 262 -21.62 -23.97 10.38
N SER A 263 -22.29 -24.45 11.43
CA SER A 263 -23.52 -25.23 11.34
C SER A 263 -24.76 -24.36 11.11
N GLY A 264 -24.80 -23.16 11.71
CA GLY A 264 -25.97 -22.28 11.72
C GLY A 264 -25.82 -20.99 10.92
N GLY A 265 -26.83 -20.12 11.04
CA GLY A 265 -26.89 -18.81 10.39
C GLY A 265 -27.37 -18.87 8.95
N TYR A 266 -26.46 -18.67 7.99
CA TYR A 266 -26.79 -18.61 6.56
C TYR A 266 -27.14 -19.98 5.96
N HIS A 267 -27.95 -20.00 4.90
CA HIS A 267 -28.33 -21.25 4.22
C HIS A 267 -27.27 -21.74 3.24
N SER A 268 -26.48 -20.84 2.67
CA SER A 268 -25.33 -21.10 1.81
C SER A 268 -24.14 -21.58 2.62
N GLN A 269 -23.57 -22.71 2.21
CA GLN A 269 -22.36 -23.26 2.82
C GLN A 269 -21.18 -22.28 2.74
N LEU A 270 -21.04 -21.55 1.62
CA LEU A 270 -19.98 -20.56 1.43
C LEU A 270 -20.08 -19.44 2.47
N LEU A 271 -21.30 -18.93 2.71
CA LEU A 271 -21.51 -17.86 3.69
C LEU A 271 -21.34 -18.35 5.14
N ARG A 272 -21.63 -19.61 5.44
CA ARG A 272 -21.34 -20.18 6.77
C ARG A 272 -19.84 -20.31 7.04
N GLN A 273 -19.04 -20.67 6.03
CA GLN A 273 -17.59 -20.78 6.18
C GLN A 273 -16.92 -19.45 6.59
N ILE A 274 -17.46 -18.33 6.11
CA ILE A 274 -16.93 -16.99 6.41
C ILE A 274 -17.62 -16.33 7.62
N ASN A 275 -18.76 -16.86 8.06
CA ASN A 275 -19.50 -16.43 9.25
C ASN A 275 -19.62 -17.59 10.26
N PRO A 276 -18.52 -18.00 10.91
CA PRO A 276 -18.62 -18.99 11.98
C PRO A 276 -19.34 -18.40 13.21
N LEU A 277 -19.77 -19.28 14.12
CA LEU A 277 -20.50 -18.92 15.34
C LEU A 277 -19.81 -17.80 16.15
N CYS A 278 -18.47 -17.83 16.21
CA CYS A 278 -17.66 -16.74 16.73
C CYS A 278 -16.67 -16.25 15.68
N GLY A 279 -17.04 -15.17 14.99
CA GLY A 279 -16.19 -14.45 14.04
C GLY A 279 -15.71 -13.10 14.59
N GLY A 280 -14.41 -12.82 14.51
CA GLY A 280 -13.87 -11.50 14.85
C GLY A 280 -12.36 -11.38 14.67
N ARG A 281 -11.88 -10.19 14.26
CA ARG A 281 -10.44 -9.90 14.06
C ARG A 281 -9.57 -10.16 15.31
N LYS A 282 -10.16 -10.12 16.51
CA LYS A 282 -9.49 -10.41 17.79
C LYS A 282 -9.77 -11.83 18.33
N GLY A 283 -10.76 -12.54 17.76
CA GLY A 283 -11.20 -13.87 18.21
C GLY A 283 -10.54 -15.03 17.46
N MET A 284 -9.73 -14.77 16.42
CA MET A 284 -9.00 -15.83 15.70
C MET A 284 -7.99 -16.60 16.58
N HIS A 285 -7.63 -16.06 17.74
CA HIS A 285 -6.65 -16.64 18.66
C HIS A 285 -7.25 -17.33 19.89
N SER A 286 -8.57 -17.26 20.10
CA SER A 286 -9.25 -17.92 21.24
C SER A 286 -10.05 -19.12 20.77
N ASP A 287 -9.66 -20.32 21.22
CA ASP A 287 -10.41 -21.56 21.00
C ASP A 287 -11.48 -21.74 22.09
N SER A 288 -12.48 -20.85 22.08
CA SER A 288 -13.63 -20.96 22.97
C SER A 288 -14.56 -22.08 22.51
N TYR A 289 -15.07 -22.87 23.47
CA TYR A 289 -16.07 -23.91 23.25
C TYR A 289 -17.37 -23.49 23.91
N PHE A 290 -18.50 -23.75 23.25
CA PHE A 290 -19.82 -23.51 23.82
C PHE A 290 -20.45 -24.84 24.23
N GLY A 291 -21.02 -24.85 25.44
CA GLY A 291 -21.84 -25.97 25.91
C GLY A 291 -23.24 -25.96 25.28
N ALA A 292 -24.00 -27.03 25.51
CA ALA A 292 -25.35 -27.19 24.99
C ALA A 292 -26.30 -26.05 25.41
N GLU A 293 -26.19 -25.56 26.64
CA GLU A 293 -27.00 -24.44 27.14
C GLU A 293 -26.77 -23.16 26.34
N ALA A 294 -25.51 -22.86 26.03
CA ALA A 294 -25.17 -21.67 25.26
C ALA A 294 -25.71 -21.77 23.82
N ILE A 295 -25.65 -22.96 23.20
CA ILE A 295 -26.27 -23.19 21.88
C ILE A 295 -27.79 -23.05 21.95
N GLY A 296 -28.42 -23.56 23.01
CA GLY A 296 -29.86 -23.40 23.23
C GLY A 296 -30.32 -21.95 23.42
N LEU A 297 -29.45 -21.06 23.92
CA LEU A 297 -29.73 -19.62 24.02
C LEU A 297 -29.53 -18.84 22.71
N LEU A 298 -28.80 -19.42 21.76
CA LEU A 298 -28.45 -18.78 20.48
C LEU A 298 -29.48 -19.03 19.38
N ASN A 299 -30.26 -20.11 19.51
CA ASN A 299 -31.34 -20.50 18.59
C ASN A 299 -32.68 -19.92 19.08
#